data_AF-N1ZWR6-F1
#
_entry.id   AF-N1ZWR6-F1
#
_cell.length_a   1.000
_cell.length_b   1.000
_cell.length_c   1.000
_cell.angle_alpha   90.00
_cell.angle_beta   90.00
_cell.angle_gamma   90.00
#
_symmetry.space_group_name_H-M   'P 1'
#
loop_
_entity.id
_entity.type
_entity.pdbx_description
1 polymer ?
#
loop_
_entity_poly.entity_id
_entity_poly.type
_entity_poly.pdbx_seq_one_letter_code
_entity_poly.pdbx_strand_id
1 'polypeptide(L)'
;MEQAVQLKREVPKRSVRQIIKVLELEGFAEPGVLRPSTMQRHLYDAGLGKKQMKRYAEKRAASSRRFCRAHRMELLQGDIKYGPELRTTDGGLIKTYLSSLIDDHSRYIVQSEFYDNQRREIVKDTFHKAVLKAGKFDCAYLDNGVQYTSGHLGKACAKLGIRIVHAKPGACQSKG
;
A
#
# COMPACT_ATOMS: atom_id res chain seq x y z
N MET A 1 -28.69 -26.03 2.41
CA MET A 1 -28.00 -25.07 1.50
C MET A 1 -27.11 -24.11 2.26
N GLU A 2 -27.54 -23.62 3.42
CA GLU A 2 -26.74 -22.76 4.30
C GLU A 2 -25.39 -23.39 4.68
N GLN A 3 -25.37 -24.68 4.98
CA GLN A 3 -24.15 -25.43 5.29
C GLN A 3 -23.15 -25.42 4.12
N ALA A 4 -23.63 -25.59 2.88
CA ALA A 4 -22.78 -25.54 1.68
C ALA A 4 -22.14 -24.16 1.47
N VAL A 5 -22.90 -23.10 1.75
CA VAL A 5 -22.43 -21.70 1.71
C VAL A 5 -21.36 -21.46 2.78
N GLN A 6 -21.59 -21.94 4.01
CA GLN A 6 -20.62 -21.84 5.10
C GLN A 6 -19.32 -22.57 4.76
N LEU A 7 -19.38 -23.83 4.35
CA LEU A 7 -18.22 -24.62 3.95
C LEU A 7 -17.41 -23.94 2.84
N LYS A 8 -18.09 -23.28 1.88
CA LYS A 8 -17.42 -22.53 0.81
C LYS A 8 -16.77 -21.23 1.29
N ARG A 9 -17.34 -20.56 2.30
CA ARG A 9 -16.79 -19.32 2.89
C ARG A 9 -15.58 -19.59 3.78
N GLU A 10 -15.60 -20.65 4.58
CA GLU A 10 -14.47 -21.05 5.43
C GLU A 10 -13.22 -21.36 4.60
N VAL A 11 -13.38 -22.14 3.53
CA VAL A 11 -12.29 -22.48 2.63
C VAL A 11 -12.72 -22.23 1.17
N PRO A 12 -12.48 -21.02 0.63
CA PRO A 12 -12.87 -20.62 -0.72
C PRO A 12 -12.37 -21.54 -1.84
N LYS A 13 -11.25 -22.25 -1.60
CA LYS A 13 -10.64 -23.19 -2.55
C LYS A 13 -11.37 -24.53 -2.66
N ARG A 14 -12.26 -24.89 -1.72
CA ARG A 14 -13.03 -26.16 -1.76
C ARG A 14 -13.80 -26.29 -3.07
N SER A 15 -13.63 -27.41 -3.75
CA SER A 15 -14.41 -27.74 -4.95
C SER A 15 -15.84 -28.13 -4.58
N VAL A 16 -16.75 -28.06 -5.55
CA VAL A 16 -18.16 -28.46 -5.36
C VAL A 16 -18.27 -29.93 -4.92
N ARG A 17 -17.43 -30.81 -5.47
CA ARG A 17 -17.38 -32.23 -5.09
C ARG A 17 -16.93 -32.42 -3.64
N GLN A 18 -15.95 -31.65 -3.19
CA GLN A 18 -15.52 -31.69 -1.78
C GLN A 18 -16.61 -31.19 -0.83
N ILE A 19 -17.35 -30.15 -1.21
CA ILE A 19 -18.47 -29.65 -0.40
C ILE A 19 -19.57 -30.71 -0.30
N ILE A 20 -19.95 -31.33 -1.42
CA ILE A 20 -20.92 -32.44 -1.40
C ILE A 20 -20.42 -33.57 -0.50
N LYS A 21 -19.15 -33.96 -0.63
CA LYS A 21 -18.59 -35.04 0.17
C LYS A 21 -18.60 -34.73 1.66
N VAL A 22 -18.31 -33.50 2.06
CA VAL A 22 -18.40 -33.08 3.48
C VAL A 22 -19.83 -33.13 3.97
N LEU A 23 -20.80 -32.61 3.19
CA LEU A 23 -22.21 -32.66 3.56
C LEU A 23 -22.75 -34.09 3.71
N GLU A 24 -22.28 -35.00 2.85
CA GLU A 24 -22.62 -36.43 2.96
C GLU A 24 -21.99 -37.08 4.19
N LEU A 25 -20.72 -36.78 4.48
CA LEU A 25 -20.01 -37.34 5.64
C LEU A 25 -20.54 -36.81 6.98
N GLU A 26 -20.99 -35.56 7.02
CA GLU A 26 -21.56 -34.93 8.21
C GLU A 26 -23.06 -35.26 8.40
N GLY A 27 -23.65 -36.06 7.50
CA GLY A 27 -25.06 -36.46 7.58
C GLY A 27 -26.06 -35.36 7.21
N PHE A 28 -25.61 -34.26 6.59
CA PHE A 28 -26.47 -33.19 6.10
C PHE A 28 -27.18 -33.53 4.78
N ALA A 29 -26.71 -34.56 4.07
CA ALA A 29 -27.35 -35.09 2.87
C ALA A 29 -27.04 -36.57 2.67
N GLU A 30 -28.00 -37.32 2.13
CA GLU A 30 -27.78 -38.71 1.74
C GLU A 30 -26.82 -38.82 0.53
N PRO A 31 -25.95 -39.84 0.49
CA PRO A 31 -25.02 -40.05 -0.61
C PRO A 31 -25.72 -40.08 -1.98
N GLY A 32 -25.23 -39.26 -2.91
CA GLY A 32 -25.73 -39.25 -4.29
C GLY A 32 -27.01 -38.44 -4.54
N VAL A 33 -27.66 -37.90 -3.50
CA VAL A 33 -28.82 -37.00 -3.66
C VAL A 33 -28.38 -35.65 -4.23
N LEU A 34 -27.22 -35.14 -3.81
CA LEU A 34 -26.72 -33.85 -4.24
C LEU A 34 -26.00 -33.93 -5.59
N ARG A 35 -26.62 -33.40 -6.64
CA ARG A 35 -25.97 -33.28 -7.95
C ARG A 35 -24.96 -32.12 -7.99
N PRO A 36 -23.73 -32.33 -8.51
CA PRO A 36 -22.72 -31.27 -8.61
C PRO A 36 -23.15 -30.04 -9.41
N SER A 37 -23.90 -30.22 -10.50
CA SER A 37 -24.42 -29.12 -11.32
C SER A 37 -25.39 -28.23 -10.54
N THR A 38 -26.31 -28.85 -9.79
CA THR A 38 -27.28 -28.15 -8.93
C THR A 38 -26.56 -27.37 -7.82
N MET A 39 -25.60 -27.99 -7.13
CA MET A 39 -24.81 -27.34 -6.09
C MET A 39 -24.00 -26.16 -6.64
N GLN A 40 -23.39 -26.32 -7.82
CA GLN A 40 -22.64 -25.25 -8.46
C GLN A 40 -23.53 -24.04 -8.79
N ARG A 41 -24.74 -24.27 -9.32
CA ARG A 41 -25.70 -23.20 -9.62
C ARG A 41 -26.09 -22.45 -8.35
N HIS A 42 -26.50 -23.15 -7.30
CA HIS A 42 -26.89 -22.49 -6.05
C HIS A 42 -25.75 -21.71 -5.38
N LEU A 43 -24.51 -22.23 -5.42
CA LEU A 43 -23.35 -21.48 -4.93
C LEU A 43 -23.06 -20.23 -5.78
N TYR A 44 -23.31 -20.30 -7.09
CA TYR A 44 -23.17 -19.14 -7.97
C TYR A 44 -24.23 -18.06 -7.67
N ASP A 45 -25.50 -18.47 -7.53
CA ASP A 45 -26.61 -17.57 -7.20
C ASP A 45 -26.43 -16.91 -5.83
N ALA A 46 -25.81 -17.63 -4.88
CA ALA A 46 -25.41 -17.11 -3.58
C ALA A 46 -24.16 -16.19 -3.62
N GLY A 47 -23.63 -15.86 -4.79
CA GLY A 47 -22.47 -14.98 -4.98
C GLY A 47 -21.11 -15.63 -4.69
N LEU A 48 -21.05 -16.95 -4.57
CA LEU A 48 -19.85 -17.74 -4.26
C LEU A 48 -19.22 -18.40 -5.49
N GLY A 49 -19.51 -17.88 -6.69
CA GLY A 49 -18.90 -18.32 -7.93
C GLY A 49 -17.37 -18.14 -7.91
N LYS A 50 -16.63 -19.01 -8.60
CA LYS A 50 -15.15 -19.00 -8.63
C LYS A 50 -14.56 -17.63 -9.00
N LYS A 51 -15.19 -16.91 -9.95
CA LYS A 51 -14.78 -15.55 -10.36
C LYS A 51 -15.09 -14.49 -9.29
N GLN A 52 -16.26 -14.57 -8.63
CA GLN A 52 -16.66 -13.65 -7.56
C GLN A 52 -15.76 -13.83 -6.32
N MET A 53 -15.49 -15.07 -5.93
CA MET A 53 -14.59 -15.39 -4.81
C MET A 53 -13.14 -14.99 -5.09
N LYS A 54 -12.68 -15.09 -6.34
CA LYS A 54 -11.36 -14.57 -6.75
C LYS A 54 -11.29 -13.05 -6.55
N ARG A 55 -12.31 -12.29 -6.97
CA ARG A 55 -12.40 -10.84 -6.72
C ARG A 55 -12.44 -10.49 -5.23
N TYR A 56 -13.13 -11.28 -4.40
CA TYR A 56 -13.12 -11.09 -2.94
C TYR A 56 -11.75 -11.35 -2.32
N ALA A 57 -11.05 -12.41 -2.75
CA ALA A 57 -9.69 -12.70 -2.31
C ALA A 57 -8.69 -11.62 -2.78
N GLU A 58 -8.84 -11.14 -4.01
CA GLU A 58 -8.06 -10.03 -4.56
C GLU A 58 -8.33 -8.72 -3.81
N LYS A 59 -9.59 -8.39 -3.50
CA LYS A 59 -9.92 -7.25 -2.63
C LYS A 59 -9.35 -7.40 -1.21
N ARG A 60 -9.32 -8.62 -0.67
CA ARG A 60 -8.75 -8.89 0.66
C ARG A 60 -7.22 -8.84 0.66
N ALA A 61 -6.57 -9.18 -0.46
CA ALA A 61 -5.14 -9.00 -0.66
C ALA A 61 -4.76 -7.54 -0.97
N ALA A 62 -5.65 -6.80 -1.63
CA ALA A 62 -5.53 -5.37 -1.92
C ALA A 62 -5.99 -4.46 -0.77
N SER A 63 -6.63 -5.02 0.26
CA SER A 63 -6.79 -4.35 1.56
C SER A 63 -5.39 -4.18 2.14
N SER A 64 -4.81 -3.01 1.86
CA SER A 64 -3.53 -2.60 2.42
C SER A 64 -3.65 -2.74 3.94
N ARG A 65 -2.99 -3.74 4.51
CA ARG A 65 -2.71 -3.70 5.95
C ARG A 65 -2.00 -2.36 6.19
N ARG A 66 -2.41 -1.64 7.24
CA ARG A 66 -1.84 -0.34 7.63
C ARG A 66 -0.32 -0.49 7.61
N PHE A 67 0.31 0.07 6.57
CA PHE A 67 1.74 -0.04 6.36
C PHE A 67 2.39 0.84 7.43
N CYS A 68 3.00 0.19 8.42
CA CYS A 68 3.63 0.83 9.56
C CYS A 68 4.78 -0.06 10.01
N ARG A 69 5.99 0.51 10.03
CA ARG A 69 7.19 -0.11 10.60
C ARG A 69 7.08 -0.27 12.12
N ALA A 70 7.88 -1.19 12.67
CA ALA A 70 7.81 -1.55 14.08
C ALA A 70 8.52 -0.51 14.96
N HIS A 71 9.56 0.15 14.42
CA HIS A 71 10.37 1.12 15.16
C HIS A 71 10.55 2.44 14.39
N ARG A 72 10.83 3.50 15.16
CA ARG A 72 11.17 4.83 14.62
C ARG A 72 12.43 4.75 13.76
N MET A 73 12.51 5.58 12.73
CA MET A 73 13.67 5.71 11.83
C MET A 73 13.98 4.46 11.00
N GLU A 74 13.13 3.42 11.04
CA GLU A 74 13.23 2.28 10.10
C GLU A 74 12.80 2.67 8.68
N LEU A 75 11.82 3.56 8.58
CA LEU A 75 11.30 4.02 7.29
C LEU A 75 10.80 5.46 7.38
N LEU A 76 11.41 6.34 6.58
CA LEU A 76 10.90 7.68 6.35
C LEU A 76 10.16 7.75 5.01
N GLN A 77 8.94 8.25 5.01
CA GLN A 77 8.18 8.54 3.80
C GLN A 77 8.51 9.94 3.32
N GLY A 78 8.93 10.06 2.06
CA GLY A 78 9.15 11.34 1.40
C GLY A 78 7.89 11.77 0.64
N ASP A 79 7.52 13.04 0.84
CA ASP A 79 6.40 13.67 0.13
C ASP A 79 6.74 15.10 -0.31
N ILE A 80 6.17 15.51 -1.45
CA ILE A 80 6.23 16.89 -1.93
C ILE A 80 4.80 17.34 -2.24
N LYS A 81 4.38 18.43 -1.58
CA LYS A 81 3.04 19.00 -1.76
C LYS A 81 3.12 20.43 -2.25
N TYR A 82 2.13 20.86 -3.03
CA TYR A 82 1.95 22.27 -3.36
C TYR A 82 1.64 23.08 -2.10
N GLY A 83 2.39 24.16 -1.91
CA GLY A 83 2.17 25.16 -0.89
C GLY A 83 1.35 26.35 -1.41
N PRO A 84 1.17 27.39 -0.57
CA PRO A 84 0.53 28.63 -0.99
C PRO A 84 1.38 29.40 -2.01
N GLU A 85 0.74 30.22 -2.82
CA GLU A 85 1.46 31.20 -3.66
C GLU A 85 1.87 32.40 -2.80
N LEU A 86 3.15 32.75 -2.85
CA LEU A 86 3.69 33.90 -2.13
C LEU A 86 3.82 35.09 -3.08
N ARG A 87 3.35 36.25 -2.65
CA ARG A 87 3.62 37.51 -3.33
C ARG A 87 4.99 38.03 -2.91
N THR A 88 5.82 38.30 -3.91
CA THR A 88 7.10 38.99 -3.73
C THR A 88 6.87 40.49 -3.52
N THR A 89 7.88 41.17 -2.99
CA THR A 89 7.88 42.64 -2.84
C THR A 89 7.66 43.37 -4.16
N ASP A 90 8.05 42.75 -5.27
CA ASP A 90 7.96 43.31 -6.62
C ASP A 90 6.60 42.99 -7.29
N GLY A 91 5.66 42.39 -6.55
CA GLY A 91 4.31 42.08 -7.01
C GLY A 91 4.16 40.76 -7.76
N GLY A 92 5.25 40.04 -8.04
CA GLY A 92 5.23 38.71 -8.67
C GLY A 92 4.74 37.62 -7.72
N LEU A 93 4.09 36.59 -8.27
CA LEU A 93 3.64 35.40 -7.54
C LEU A 93 4.63 34.25 -7.72
N ILE A 94 5.06 33.66 -6.60
CA ILE A 94 5.92 32.48 -6.55
C ILE A 94 5.12 31.30 -6.00
N LYS A 95 5.10 30.20 -6.75
CA LYS A 95 4.55 28.92 -6.27
C LYS A 95 5.52 28.28 -5.30
N THR A 96 5.02 27.86 -4.14
CA THR A 96 5.84 27.15 -3.16
C THR A 96 5.54 25.66 -3.14
N TYR A 97 6.51 24.89 -2.66
CA TYR A 97 6.47 23.45 -2.56
C TYR A 97 6.97 23.05 -1.17
N LEU A 98 6.18 22.27 -0.45
CA LEU A 98 6.57 21.70 0.83
C LEU A 98 7.21 20.34 0.60
N SER A 99 8.51 20.20 0.88
CA SER A 99 9.19 18.89 0.85
C SER A 99 9.35 18.36 2.27
N SER A 100 8.91 17.12 2.51
CA SER A 100 8.85 16.54 3.85
C SER A 100 9.38 15.12 3.89
N LEU A 101 10.00 14.77 5.02
CA LEU A 101 10.34 13.41 5.44
C LEU A 101 9.62 13.08 6.75
N ILE A 102 8.76 12.07 6.71
CA ILE A 102 7.85 11.70 7.78
C ILE A 102 8.18 10.28 8.24
N ASP A 103 8.36 10.07 9.54
CA ASP A 103 8.57 8.74 10.12
C ASP A 103 7.30 7.89 10.00
N ASP A 104 7.42 6.73 9.37
CA ASP A 104 6.28 5.84 9.12
C ASP A 104 5.67 5.28 10.41
N HIS A 105 6.51 5.02 11.42
CA HIS A 105 6.08 4.44 12.69
C HIS A 105 5.35 5.44 13.57
N SER A 106 6.00 6.56 13.90
CA SER A 106 5.49 7.56 14.85
C SER A 106 4.69 8.69 14.20
N ARG A 107 4.69 8.79 12.86
CA ARG A 107 4.16 9.94 12.10
C ARG A 107 4.86 11.27 12.41
N TYR A 108 6.01 11.22 13.08
CA TYR A 108 6.82 12.39 13.37
C TYR A 108 7.40 12.98 12.08
N ILE A 109 7.29 14.30 11.93
CA ILE A 109 7.91 15.03 10.81
C ILE A 109 9.38 15.24 11.16
N VAL A 110 10.26 14.47 10.53
CA VAL A 110 11.71 14.54 10.76
C VAL A 110 12.24 15.87 10.21
N GLN A 111 11.90 16.16 8.95
CA GLN A 111 12.22 17.42 8.29
C GLN A 111 11.07 17.83 7.37
N SER A 112 10.75 19.12 7.34
CA SER A 112 9.78 19.69 6.41
C SER A 112 10.09 21.16 6.17
N GLU A 113 10.10 21.60 4.92
CA GLU A 113 10.47 22.97 4.55
C GLU A 113 9.83 23.40 3.24
N PHE A 114 9.55 24.70 3.12
CA PHE A 114 9.03 25.31 1.91
C PHE A 114 10.16 25.73 0.98
N TYR A 115 9.97 25.47 -0.31
CA TYR A 115 10.88 25.85 -1.38
C TYR A 115 10.09 26.55 -2.48
N ASP A 116 10.76 27.40 -3.24
CA ASP A 116 10.21 28.14 -4.38
C ASP A 116 10.21 27.34 -5.70
N ASN A 117 10.70 26.10 -5.66
CA ASN A 117 10.85 25.25 -6.84
C ASN A 117 10.57 23.78 -6.51
N GLN A 118 10.26 22.99 -7.54
CA GLN A 118 10.00 21.55 -7.43
C GLN A 118 11.16 20.70 -8.00
N ARG A 119 12.40 21.16 -7.87
CA ARG A 119 13.56 20.49 -8.48
C ARG A 119 14.12 19.41 -7.55
N ARG A 120 15.11 18.68 -8.06
CA ARG A 120 15.80 17.60 -7.33
C ARG A 120 16.62 18.12 -6.14
N GLU A 121 17.05 19.39 -6.16
CA GLU A 121 17.81 19.98 -5.05
C GLU A 121 17.05 20.00 -3.72
N ILE A 122 15.75 20.28 -3.74
CA ILE A 122 14.93 20.40 -2.51
C ILE A 122 14.84 19.06 -1.76
N VAL A 123 14.79 17.96 -2.52
CA VAL A 123 14.77 16.60 -1.94
C VAL A 123 16.10 16.32 -1.27
N LYS A 124 17.22 16.65 -1.93
CA LYS A 124 18.55 16.44 -1.36
C LYS A 124 18.74 17.24 -0.09
N ASP A 125 18.32 18.50 -0.11
CA ASP A 125 18.41 19.39 1.05
C ASP A 125 17.58 18.87 2.22
N THR A 126 16.33 18.45 1.96
CA THR A 126 15.46 17.84 2.96
C THR A 126 16.06 16.58 3.57
N PHE A 127 16.65 15.68 2.75
CA PHE A 127 17.35 14.49 3.23
C PHE A 127 18.59 14.84 4.06
N HIS A 128 19.39 15.80 3.58
CA HIS A 128 20.59 16.24 4.26
C HIS A 128 20.27 16.81 5.65
N LYS A 129 19.32 17.73 5.73
CA LYS A 129 18.83 18.32 6.99
C LYS A 129 18.24 17.27 7.92
N ALA A 130 17.47 16.31 7.41
CA ALA A 130 16.93 15.20 8.21
C ALA A 130 18.03 14.36 8.87
N VAL A 131 19.07 14.00 8.09
CA VAL A 131 20.21 13.23 8.62
C VAL A 131 21.01 14.03 9.65
N LEU A 132 21.23 15.33 9.42
CA LEU A 132 21.92 16.19 10.39
C LEU A 132 21.12 16.35 11.70
N LYS A 133 19.79 16.46 11.60
CA LYS A 133 18.91 16.73 12.74
C LYS A 133 18.62 15.49 13.58
N ALA A 134 18.35 14.36 12.93
CA ALA A 134 17.84 13.15 13.60
C ALA A 134 18.78 11.93 13.46
N GLY A 135 19.91 12.09 12.76
CA GLY A 135 20.82 11.00 12.47
C GLY A 135 20.36 10.14 11.29
N LYS A 136 21.11 9.05 11.06
CA LYS A 136 20.83 8.09 9.99
C LYS A 136 19.52 7.33 10.28
N PHE A 137 18.76 7.06 9.21
CA PHE A 137 17.62 6.15 9.18
C PHE A 137 17.88 4.98 8.20
N ASP A 138 17.08 3.91 8.25
CA ASP A 138 17.38 2.70 7.50
C ASP A 138 16.89 2.74 6.04
N CYS A 139 15.72 3.34 5.82
CA CYS A 139 15.07 3.32 4.51
C CYS A 139 14.26 4.60 4.26
N ALA A 140 14.25 5.07 3.01
CA ALA A 140 13.30 6.06 2.51
C ALA A 140 12.29 5.40 1.56
N TYR A 141 11.00 5.72 1.73
CA TYR A 141 9.93 5.38 0.80
C TYR A 141 9.50 6.61 0.01
N LEU A 142 9.71 6.58 -1.30
CA LEU A 142 9.52 7.74 -2.19
C LEU A 142 8.53 7.41 -3.30
N ASP A 143 7.93 8.44 -3.89
CA ASP A 143 7.20 8.26 -5.15
C ASP A 143 8.15 8.13 -6.33
N ASN A 144 7.61 7.71 -7.48
CA ASN A 144 8.33 7.68 -8.76
C ASN A 144 8.45 9.06 -9.42
N GLY A 145 8.20 10.15 -8.68
CA GLY A 145 8.38 11.50 -9.18
C GLY A 145 9.81 11.73 -9.65
N VAL A 146 9.97 12.46 -10.77
CA VAL A 146 11.28 12.75 -11.38
C VAL A 146 12.25 13.51 -10.45
N GLN A 147 11.72 14.09 -9.38
CA GLN A 147 12.44 14.76 -8.31
C GLN A 147 13.22 13.78 -7.43
N TYR A 148 12.70 12.56 -7.25
CA TYR A 148 13.29 11.53 -6.40
C TYR A 148 14.27 10.62 -7.15
N THR A 149 14.33 10.69 -8.47
CA THR A 149 15.16 9.81 -9.31
C THR A 149 16.57 10.35 -9.58
N SER A 150 17.05 11.31 -8.79
CA SER A 150 18.39 11.87 -9.00
C SER A 150 19.48 10.85 -8.65
N GLY A 151 20.38 10.54 -9.59
CA GLY A 151 21.47 9.59 -9.37
C GLY A 151 22.41 9.99 -8.22
N HIS A 152 22.52 11.29 -7.93
CA HIS A 152 23.32 11.78 -6.80
C HIS A 152 22.66 11.43 -5.45
N LEU A 153 21.35 11.62 -5.28
CA LEU A 153 20.66 11.24 -4.04
C LEU A 153 20.82 9.74 -3.76
N GLY A 154 20.63 8.91 -4.79
CA GLY A 154 20.84 7.46 -4.66
C GLY A 154 22.26 7.09 -4.21
N LYS A 155 23.29 7.71 -4.81
CA LYS A 155 24.70 7.50 -4.41
C LYS A 155 24.98 7.96 -2.97
N ALA A 156 24.46 9.12 -2.58
CA ALA A 156 24.66 9.65 -1.22
C ALA A 156 24.00 8.74 -0.18
N CYS A 157 22.74 8.36 -0.39
CA CYS A 157 22.02 7.43 0.48
C CYS A 157 22.72 6.07 0.55
N ALA A 158 23.18 5.53 -0.59
CA ALA A 158 23.92 4.27 -0.60
C ALA A 158 25.22 4.33 0.23
N LYS A 159 25.98 5.42 0.14
CA LYS A 159 27.18 5.63 0.98
C LYS A 159 26.86 5.70 2.47
N LEU A 160 25.72 6.29 2.82
CA LEU A 160 25.23 6.34 4.20
C LEU A 160 24.58 5.01 4.65
N GLY A 161 24.44 4.03 3.75
CA GLY A 161 23.74 2.77 4.02
C GLY A 161 22.24 2.95 4.24
N ILE A 162 21.64 3.93 3.57
CA ILE A 162 20.21 4.23 3.55
C ILE A 162 19.62 3.63 2.28
N ARG A 163 18.65 2.71 2.39
CA ARG A 163 17.94 2.18 1.22
C ARG A 163 16.90 3.16 0.71
N ILE A 164 16.76 3.26 -0.61
CA ILE A 164 15.64 3.98 -1.24
C ILE A 164 14.71 2.95 -1.87
N VAL A 165 13.43 3.03 -1.53
CA VAL A 165 12.36 2.21 -2.11
C VAL A 165 11.34 3.14 -2.75
N HIS A 166 10.90 2.81 -3.96
CA HIS A 166 9.88 3.58 -4.65
C HIS A 166 8.52 2.85 -4.64
N ALA A 167 7.44 3.63 -4.62
CA ALA A 167 6.10 3.10 -4.78
C ALA A 167 5.94 2.35 -6.12
N LYS A 168 5.14 1.29 -6.17
CA LYS A 168 4.85 0.63 -7.45
C LYS A 168 3.95 1.52 -8.33
N PRO A 169 4.15 1.55 -9.65
CA PRO A 169 3.26 2.28 -10.56
C PRO A 169 1.79 1.88 -10.33
N GLY A 170 0.89 2.85 -10.15
CA GLY A 170 -0.54 2.63 -9.92
C GLY A 170 -0.96 2.30 -8.48
N ALA A 171 -0.03 2.34 -7.51
CA ALA A 171 -0.32 2.05 -6.09
C ALA A 171 -0.44 3.32 -5.23
N CYS A 172 -1.22 4.33 -5.65
CA CYS A 172 -1.48 5.54 -4.84
C CYS A 172 -2.06 5.22 -3.46
N GLN A 173 -2.73 4.07 -3.30
CA GLN A 173 -3.30 3.60 -2.02
C GLN A 173 -2.26 3.08 -1.02
N SER A 174 -0.99 2.97 -1.41
CA SER A 174 0.09 2.50 -0.50
C SER A 174 0.68 3.60 0.37
N LYS A 175 0.37 4.87 0.07
CA LYS A 175 0.67 6.02 0.91
C LYS A 175 -0.59 6.33 1.70
N GLY A 176 -0.50 6.16 3.02
CA GLY A 176 -1.60 6.38 3.97
C GLY A 176 -1.85 7.85 4.21
#